data_AF-A0A4R3LGN7-F1
#
_entry.id   AF-A0A4R3LGN7-F1
#
_cell.length_a   1.000
_cell.length_b   1.000
_cell.length_c   1.000
_cell.angle_alpha   90.00
_cell.angle_beta   90.00
_cell.angle_gamma   90.00
#
_symmetry.space_group_name_H-M   'P 1'
#
loop_
_entity.id
_entity.type
_entity.pdbx_description
1 polymer ?
#
loop_
_entity_poly.entity_id
_entity_poly.type
_entity_poly.pdbx_seq_one_letter_code
_entity_poly.pdbx_strand_id
1 'polypeptide(L)'
;MPDMQYFEIPDSSDDAVMRRLRSLPDRDPPGDGWPRLAAELAAGLAQPPRATVGRRSRRVFRQAGLAMAAMLLLALVIPRMDIPRMEPEQPIAVESPEGVNATLVAQSQWLEQLVAAPALAPEAQDSGQVLLDLGLRQRIGEIDSALQDSDHADGDARRRLWQARVDALSQLVQLRWAGRREALHAGIADGVGVQQAMLWSN
;
A
#
# COMPACT_ATOMS: atom_id res chain seq x y z
N MET A 1 33.43 29.30 5.73
CA MET A 1 32.99 27.89 5.71
C MET A 1 31.97 27.74 6.82
N PRO A 2 30.72 27.37 6.54
CA PRO A 2 29.69 27.17 7.57
C PRO A 2 29.91 25.83 8.27
N ASP A 3 29.91 25.85 9.61
CA ASP A 3 29.91 24.66 10.45
C ASP A 3 28.63 23.86 10.22
N MET A 4 28.75 22.70 9.57
CA MET A 4 27.67 21.72 9.52
C MET A 4 27.59 21.02 10.87
N GLN A 5 26.73 21.55 11.75
CA GLN A 5 26.28 20.84 12.94
C GLN A 5 25.54 19.58 12.48
N TYR A 6 26.25 18.45 12.49
CA TYR A 6 25.65 17.14 12.36
C TYR A 6 24.71 16.95 13.54
N PHE A 7 23.41 16.90 13.23
CA PHE A 7 22.39 16.50 14.18
C PHE A 7 22.63 15.01 14.48
N GLU A 8 23.37 14.72 15.56
CA GLU A 8 23.51 13.37 16.08
C GLU A 8 22.11 12.89 16.49
N ILE A 9 21.50 12.05 15.65
CA ILE A 9 20.30 11.33 16.01
C ILE A 9 20.72 10.35 17.11
N PRO A 10 20.19 10.44 18.33
CA PRO A 10 20.66 9.63 19.43
C PRO A 10 20.34 8.16 19.17
N ASP A 11 21.40 7.35 18.99
CA ASP A 11 21.45 5.87 18.82
C ASP A 11 20.76 5.08 19.97
N SER A 12 20.17 5.80 20.92
CA SER A 12 19.50 5.29 22.12
C SER A 12 18.16 4.58 21.88
N SER A 13 17.55 4.72 20.70
CA SER A 13 16.25 4.09 20.38
C SER A 13 16.39 2.57 20.25
N ASP A 14 17.36 2.11 19.46
CA ASP A 14 17.42 0.71 19.06
C ASP A 14 17.94 -0.18 20.20
N ASP A 15 18.91 0.30 20.97
CA ASP A 15 19.43 -0.41 22.14
C ASP A 15 18.42 -0.53 23.28
N ALA A 16 17.55 0.46 23.46
CA ALA A 16 16.48 0.42 24.45
C ALA A 16 15.38 -0.56 24.05
N VAL A 17 15.01 -0.56 22.76
CA VAL A 17 14.04 -1.50 22.20
C VAL A 17 14.58 -2.93 22.28
N MET A 18 15.84 -3.16 21.90
CA MET A 18 16.46 -4.48 21.95
C MET A 18 16.63 -4.99 23.38
N ARG A 19 16.93 -4.12 24.36
CA ARG A 19 16.91 -4.50 25.79
C ARG A 19 15.52 -4.92 26.25
N ARG A 20 14.48 -4.25 25.76
CA ARG A 20 13.08 -4.50 26.12
C ARG A 20 12.52 -5.74 25.45
N LEU A 21 12.97 -6.05 24.23
CA LEU A 21 12.66 -7.30 23.54
C LEU A 21 13.36 -8.49 24.19
N ARG A 22 14.62 -8.33 24.62
CA ARG A 22 15.34 -9.38 25.37
C ARG A 22 14.81 -9.60 26.80
N SER A 23 14.08 -8.64 27.36
CA SER A 23 13.45 -8.80 28.68
C SER A 23 12.04 -9.35 28.62
N LEU A 24 11.48 -9.56 27.41
CA LEU A 24 10.24 -10.32 27.28
C LEU A 24 10.55 -11.78 27.67
N PRO A 25 9.76 -12.38 28.57
CA PRO A 25 9.92 -13.78 28.90
C PRO A 25 9.74 -14.60 27.62
N ASP A 26 10.67 -15.53 27.36
CA ASP A 26 10.52 -16.62 26.39
C ASP A 26 9.34 -17.49 26.85
N ARG A 27 8.13 -17.00 26.64
CA ARG A 27 6.92 -17.78 26.70
C ARG A 27 6.68 -18.24 25.28
N ASP A 28 6.94 -19.52 25.04
CA ASP A 28 6.29 -20.20 23.93
C ASP A 28 4.80 -19.86 24.01
N PRO A 29 4.25 -19.15 23.01
CA PRO A 29 2.82 -18.95 22.97
C PRO A 29 2.19 -20.35 22.96
N PRO A 30 1.14 -20.60 23.75
CA PRO A 30 0.40 -21.87 23.63
C PRO A 30 0.08 -22.06 22.15
N GLY A 31 0.22 -23.29 21.62
CA GLY A 31 0.14 -23.57 20.18
C GLY A 31 -1.10 -23.01 19.47
N ASP A 32 -2.14 -22.69 20.24
CA ASP A 32 -3.42 -22.19 19.77
C ASP A 32 -3.54 -20.65 19.80
N GLY A 33 -2.50 -19.94 20.26
CA GLY A 33 -2.52 -18.49 20.47
C GLY A 33 -2.68 -17.69 19.18
N TRP A 34 -1.95 -18.07 18.12
CA TRP A 34 -2.03 -17.43 16.81
C TRP A 34 -3.37 -17.68 16.08
N PRO A 35 -3.87 -18.93 16.00
CA PRO A 35 -5.20 -19.21 15.45
C PRO A 35 -6.32 -18.43 16.16
N ARG A 36 -6.22 -18.29 17.49
CA ARG A 36 -7.21 -17.54 18.28
C ARG A 36 -7.17 -16.04 17.99
N LEU A 37 -5.99 -15.45 17.91
CA LEU A 37 -5.82 -14.04 17.56
C LEU A 37 -6.35 -13.74 16.15
N ALA A 38 -6.08 -14.64 15.19
CA ALA A 38 -6.63 -14.53 13.83
C ALA A 38 -8.16 -14.61 13.81
N ALA A 39 -8.75 -15.52 14.60
CA ALA A 39 -10.20 -15.64 14.75
C ALA A 39 -10.82 -14.40 15.41
N GLU A 40 -10.18 -13.83 16.44
CA GLU A 40 -10.61 -12.61 17.11
C GLU A 40 -10.54 -11.38 16.18
N LEU A 41 -9.49 -11.26 15.36
CA LEU A 41 -9.38 -10.20 14.35
C LEU A 41 -10.44 -10.34 13.25
N ALA A 42 -10.66 -11.56 12.75
CA ALA A 42 -11.70 -11.83 11.76
C ALA A 42 -13.10 -11.53 12.31
N ALA A 43 -13.36 -11.89 13.58
CA ALA A 43 -14.62 -11.57 14.25
C ALA A 43 -14.79 -10.07 14.52
N GLY A 44 -13.71 -9.35 14.81
CA GLY A 44 -13.71 -7.89 14.99
C GLY A 44 -13.97 -7.13 13.70
N LEU A 45 -13.38 -7.57 12.57
CA LEU A 45 -13.62 -7.00 11.24
C LEU A 45 -15.03 -7.29 10.72
N ALA A 46 -15.65 -8.39 11.17
CA ALA A 46 -17.04 -8.73 10.83
C ALA A 46 -18.08 -7.94 11.64
N GLN A 47 -17.69 -7.21 12.69
CA GLN A 47 -18.61 -6.36 13.41
C GLN A 47 -18.77 -5.03 12.68
N PRO A 48 -19.94 -4.74 12.08
CA PRO A 48 -20.20 -3.41 11.54
C PRO A 48 -20.03 -2.40 12.68
N PRO A 49 -19.35 -1.26 12.44
CA PRO A 49 -19.12 -0.27 13.48
C PRO A 49 -20.47 0.07 14.10
N ARG A 50 -20.60 -0.18 15.42
CA ARG A 50 -21.80 0.19 16.17
C ARG A 50 -21.87 1.71 16.18
N ALA A 51 -22.48 2.25 15.14
CA ALA A 51 -22.67 3.66 14.93
C ALA A 51 -23.60 4.20 16.03
N THR A 52 -23.01 4.64 17.14
CA THR A 52 -23.59 5.65 18.03
C THR A 52 -23.48 7.03 17.37
N VAL A 53 -23.84 7.12 16.08
CA VAL A 53 -23.84 8.36 15.32
C VAL A 53 -25.24 8.93 15.37
N GLY A 54 -25.38 10.03 16.12
CA GLY A 54 -26.62 10.78 16.27
C GLY A 54 -27.27 11.09 14.91
N ARG A 55 -28.60 11.01 14.88
CA ARG A 55 -29.50 11.14 13.70
C ARG A 55 -29.37 12.43 12.86
N ARG A 56 -28.43 13.33 13.15
CA ARG A 56 -28.37 14.68 12.57
C ARG A 56 -27.55 14.81 11.28
N SER A 57 -26.72 13.81 10.92
CA SER A 57 -25.77 13.90 9.77
C SER A 57 -26.32 13.40 8.41
N ARG A 58 -27.46 12.69 8.38
CA ARG A 58 -27.96 12.03 7.16
C ARG A 58 -28.37 12.95 6.00
N ARG A 59 -28.50 14.26 6.21
CA ARG A 59 -28.90 15.19 5.12
C ARG A 59 -27.74 15.68 4.26
N VAL A 60 -26.51 15.74 4.79
CA VAL A 60 -25.35 16.25 4.03
C VAL A 60 -24.81 15.19 3.05
N PHE A 61 -24.87 13.92 3.42
CA PHE A 61 -24.35 12.81 2.59
C PHE A 61 -25.11 12.56 1.28
N ARG A 62 -26.34 13.06 1.13
CA ARG A 62 -27.11 12.89 -0.12
C ARG A 62 -26.62 13.79 -1.27
N GLN A 63 -25.94 14.90 -0.97
CA GLN A 63 -25.44 15.80 -2.01
C GLN A 63 -24.03 15.42 -2.49
N ALA A 64 -23.21 14.78 -1.63
CA ALA A 64 -21.87 14.35 -1.99
C ALA A 64 -21.84 13.17 -2.99
N GLY A 65 -22.88 12.33 -3.01
CA GLY A 65 -22.96 11.18 -3.91
C GLY A 65 -23.11 11.52 -5.39
N LEU A 66 -23.72 12.67 -5.73
CA LEU A 66 -23.93 13.07 -7.13
C LEU A 66 -22.68 13.66 -7.79
N ALA A 67 -21.78 14.28 -7.03
CA ALA A 67 -20.55 14.86 -7.57
C ALA A 67 -19.55 13.77 -8.04
N MET A 68 -19.49 12.63 -7.34
CA MET A 68 -18.55 11.56 -7.67
C MET A 68 -18.92 10.80 -8.96
N ALA A 69 -20.22 10.64 -9.25
CA ALA A 69 -20.69 10.00 -10.48
C ALA A 69 -20.39 10.84 -11.74
N ALA A 70 -20.40 12.17 -11.62
CA ALA A 70 -20.08 13.06 -12.74
C ALA A 70 -18.58 13.04 -13.10
N MET A 71 -17.68 12.89 -12.13
CA MET A 71 -16.24 12.78 -12.41
C MET A 71 -15.86 11.46 -13.08
N LEU A 72 -16.53 10.34 -12.75
CA LEU A 72 -16.31 9.06 -13.40
C LEU A 72 -16.75 9.05 -14.88
N LEU A 73 -17.82 9.77 -15.22
CA LEU A 73 -18.23 9.94 -16.62
C LEU A 73 -17.28 10.85 -17.41
N LEU A 74 -16.66 11.85 -16.78
CA LEU A 74 -15.71 12.74 -17.46
C LEU A 74 -14.37 12.05 -17.77
N ALA A 75 -13.94 11.09 -16.95
CA ALA A 75 -12.72 10.31 -17.20
C ALA A 75 -12.84 9.32 -18.38
N LEU A 76 -14.06 8.96 -18.79
CA LEU A 76 -14.29 8.13 -19.99
C LEU A 76 -14.24 8.92 -21.31
N VAL A 77 -14.25 10.25 -21.25
CA VAL A 77 -14.26 11.14 -22.42
C VAL A 77 -12.93 11.88 -22.54
N ILE A 78 -11.81 11.18 -22.32
CA ILE A 78 -10.51 11.71 -22.74
C ILE A 78 -10.37 11.39 -24.24
N PRO A 79 -10.30 12.40 -25.11
CA PRO A 79 -10.11 12.19 -26.53
C PRO A 79 -8.74 11.54 -26.72
N ARG A 80 -8.73 10.36 -27.34
CA ARG A 80 -7.50 9.70 -27.81
C ARG A 80 -6.83 10.67 -28.79
N MET A 81 -5.86 11.43 -28.31
CA MET A 81 -4.99 12.18 -29.21
C MET A 81 -4.26 11.16 -30.07
N ASP A 82 -4.50 11.25 -31.38
CA ASP A 82 -3.94 10.41 -32.41
C ASP A 82 -2.41 10.47 -32.36
N ILE A 83 -1.82 9.49 -31.70
CA ILE A 83 -0.41 9.18 -31.82
C ILE A 83 -0.22 8.63 -33.24
N PRO A 84 0.69 9.19 -34.06
CA PRO A 84 0.88 8.79 -35.45
C PRO A 84 1.10 7.27 -35.51
N ARG A 85 0.11 6.63 -36.15
CA ARG A 85 0.02 5.19 -36.34
C ARG A 85 1.09 4.79 -37.37
N MET A 86 2.30 4.48 -36.93
CA MET A 86 3.16 3.58 -37.70
C MET A 86 2.40 2.26 -37.73
N GLU A 87 1.86 1.87 -38.89
CA GLU A 87 1.30 0.53 -39.13
C GLU A 87 2.43 -0.48 -38.88
N PRO A 88 2.44 -1.21 -37.75
CA PRO A 88 3.22 -2.42 -37.70
C PRO A 88 2.40 -3.44 -38.50
N GLU A 89 3.01 -4.07 -39.50
CA GLU A 89 2.52 -5.36 -39.98
C GLU A 89 2.15 -6.17 -38.75
N GLN A 90 0.87 -6.49 -38.56
CA GLN A 90 0.42 -7.25 -37.40
C GLN A 90 0.85 -8.70 -37.68
N PRO A 91 1.91 -9.24 -37.04
CA PRO A 91 1.95 -10.67 -36.88
C PRO A 91 0.70 -11.01 -36.09
N ILE A 92 -0.07 -11.97 -36.60
CA ILE A 92 -1.14 -12.61 -35.84
C ILE A 92 -0.40 -13.29 -34.68
N ALA A 93 -0.21 -12.55 -33.59
CA ALA A 93 0.41 -13.04 -32.38
C ALA A 93 -0.59 -14.03 -31.81
N VAL A 94 -0.39 -15.30 -32.15
CA VAL A 94 -0.93 -16.40 -31.36
C VAL A 94 -0.40 -16.13 -29.96
N GLU A 95 -1.26 -15.62 -29.07
CA GLU A 95 -0.97 -15.43 -27.66
C GLU A 95 -0.72 -16.81 -27.08
N SER A 96 0.51 -17.30 -27.23
CA SER A 96 0.98 -18.47 -26.53
C SER A 96 0.76 -18.20 -25.05
N PRO A 97 0.31 -19.19 -24.25
CA PRO A 97 0.21 -19.07 -22.80
C PRO A 97 1.50 -18.51 -22.16
N GLU A 98 2.65 -18.74 -22.80
CA GLU A 98 3.96 -18.18 -22.44
C GLU A 98 4.04 -16.65 -22.58
N GLY A 99 3.42 -16.07 -23.62
CA GLY A 99 3.43 -14.63 -23.86
C GLY A 99 2.66 -13.84 -22.80
N VAL A 100 1.49 -14.35 -22.37
CA VAL A 100 0.71 -13.74 -21.29
C VAL A 100 1.51 -13.73 -19.97
N ASN A 101 2.24 -14.81 -19.69
CA ASN A 101 3.10 -14.88 -18.51
C ASN A 101 4.26 -13.88 -18.59
N ALA A 102 4.87 -13.70 -19.76
CA ALA A 102 5.94 -12.71 -19.95
C ALA A 102 5.48 -11.27 -19.64
N THR A 103 4.25 -10.90 -20.05
CA THR A 103 3.68 -9.59 -19.72
C THR A 103 3.49 -9.40 -18.22
N LEU A 104 2.93 -10.40 -17.51
CA LEU A 104 2.74 -10.32 -16.06
C LEU A 104 4.06 -10.25 -15.29
N VAL A 105 5.08 -11.00 -15.73
CA VAL A 105 6.44 -10.93 -15.18
C VAL A 105 7.00 -9.52 -15.30
N ALA A 106 6.96 -8.95 -16.52
CA ALA A 106 7.45 -7.58 -16.76
C ALA A 106 6.70 -6.54 -15.92
N GLN A 107 5.37 -6.66 -15.81
CA GLN A 107 4.56 -5.78 -14.98
C GLN A 107 4.95 -5.88 -13.50
N SER A 108 5.19 -7.10 -13.01
CA SER A 108 5.59 -7.32 -11.61
C SER A 108 6.98 -6.73 -11.30
N GLN A 109 7.94 -6.86 -12.22
CA GLN A 109 9.27 -6.24 -12.09
C GLN A 109 9.20 -4.71 -12.06
N TRP A 110 8.34 -4.11 -12.90
CA TRP A 110 8.11 -2.67 -12.87
C TRP A 110 7.50 -2.20 -11.54
N LEU A 111 6.52 -2.95 -11.01
CA LEU A 111 5.93 -2.63 -9.70
C LEU A 111 6.94 -2.77 -8.55
N GLU A 112 7.81 -3.78 -8.59
CA GLU A 112 8.90 -3.92 -7.60
C GLU A 112 9.84 -2.71 -7.61
N GLN A 113 10.21 -2.22 -8.79
CA GLN A 113 11.03 -1.02 -8.92
C GLN A 113 10.34 0.20 -8.31
N LEU A 114 9.02 0.33 -8.48
CA LEU A 114 8.25 1.38 -7.82
C LEU A 114 8.25 1.20 -6.30
N VAL A 115 7.99 -0.01 -5.79
CA VAL A 115 8.03 -0.27 -4.35
C VAL A 115 9.42 0.02 -3.76
N ALA A 116 10.50 -0.29 -4.49
CA ALA A 116 11.87 -0.01 -4.06
C ALA A 116 12.24 1.49 -4.14
N ALA A 117 11.44 2.32 -4.82
CA ALA A 117 11.74 3.73 -5.00
C ALA A 117 11.72 4.48 -3.64
N PRO A 118 12.79 5.22 -3.27
CA PRO A 118 12.84 6.00 -2.03
C PRO A 118 11.73 7.03 -1.95
N ALA A 119 11.28 7.54 -3.10
CA ALA A 119 10.16 8.46 -3.19
C ALA A 119 8.85 7.88 -2.62
N LEU A 120 8.71 6.56 -2.51
CA LEU A 120 7.54 5.91 -1.92
C LEU A 120 7.79 5.38 -0.52
N ALA A 121 8.97 5.61 0.06
CA ALA A 121 9.21 5.36 1.47
C ALA A 121 8.52 6.46 2.30
N PRO A 122 7.52 6.13 3.13
CA PRO A 122 6.90 7.12 4.01
C PRO A 122 7.83 7.47 5.17
N GLU A 123 7.94 8.76 5.49
CA GLU A 123 8.75 9.25 6.62
C GLU A 123 8.11 8.94 7.98
N ALA A 124 6.79 8.93 8.04
CA ALA A 124 6.00 8.55 9.21
C ALA A 124 4.88 7.60 8.77
N GLN A 125 4.78 6.43 9.40
CA GLN A 125 3.71 5.48 9.14
C GLN A 125 2.82 5.35 10.37
N ASP A 126 1.51 5.43 10.16
CA ASP A 126 0.56 4.95 11.15
C ASP A 126 0.76 3.43 11.36
N SER A 127 0.66 2.99 12.61
CA SER A 127 0.71 1.59 13.03
C SER A 127 -0.19 0.66 12.19
N GLY A 128 -1.39 1.13 11.80
CA GLY A 128 -2.28 0.37 10.93
C GLY A 128 -1.72 0.15 9.53
N GLN A 129 -1.04 1.15 8.95
CA GLN A 129 -0.41 1.04 7.63
C GLN A 129 0.80 0.10 7.67
N VAL A 130 1.59 0.12 8.75
CA VAL A 130 2.71 -0.81 8.94
C VAL A 130 2.23 -2.26 8.92
N LEU A 131 1.15 -2.57 9.63
CA LEU A 131 0.57 -3.93 9.65
C LEU A 131 0.07 -4.36 8.27
N LEU A 132 -0.53 -3.44 7.50
CA LEU A 132 -0.96 -3.73 6.13
C LEU A 132 0.23 -3.93 5.17
N ASP A 133 1.30 -3.12 5.27
CA ASP A 133 2.53 -3.29 4.46
C ASP A 133 3.18 -4.65 4.75
N LEU A 134 3.29 -5.03 6.04
CA LEU A 134 3.82 -6.34 6.46
C LEU A 134 2.97 -7.49 5.93
N GLY A 135 1.64 -7.43 6.07
CA GLY A 135 0.73 -8.47 5.58
C GLY A 135 0.80 -8.65 4.05
N LEU A 136 0.91 -7.55 3.30
CA LEU A 136 1.09 -7.60 1.85
C LEU A 136 2.44 -8.20 1.45
N ARG A 137 3.53 -7.87 2.14
CA ARG A 137 4.84 -8.47 1.87
C ARG A 137 4.87 -9.96 2.18
N GLN A 138 4.27 -10.38 3.29
CA GLN A 138 4.12 -11.80 3.60
C GLN A 138 3.37 -12.53 2.48
N ARG A 139 2.24 -11.98 2.05
CA ARG A 139 1.45 -12.54 0.95
C ARG A 139 2.25 -12.64 -0.36
N ILE A 140 3.07 -11.65 -0.68
CA ILE A 140 3.98 -11.72 -1.84
C ILE A 140 4.95 -12.89 -1.70
N GLY A 141 5.57 -13.06 -0.51
CA GLY A 141 6.47 -14.19 -0.24
C GLY A 141 5.80 -15.56 -0.37
N GLU A 142 4.55 -15.69 0.07
CA GLU A 142 3.73 -16.91 -0.11
C GLU A 142 3.46 -17.20 -1.59
N ILE A 143 3.11 -16.16 -2.37
CA ILE A 143 2.91 -16.28 -3.82
C ILE A 143 4.21 -16.67 -4.53
N ASP A 144 5.34 -16.06 -4.14
CA ASP A 144 6.65 -16.34 -4.73
C ASP A 144 7.09 -17.79 -4.44
N SER A 145 6.83 -18.28 -3.22
CA SER A 145 7.06 -19.69 -2.88
C SER A 145 6.19 -20.63 -3.72
N ALA A 146 4.90 -20.32 -3.87
CA ALA A 146 3.99 -21.12 -4.70
C ALA A 146 4.39 -21.09 -6.19
N LEU A 147 4.90 -19.97 -6.70
CA LEU A 147 5.42 -19.85 -8.06
C LEU A 147 6.65 -20.74 -8.28
N GLN A 148 7.55 -20.84 -7.30
CA GLN A 148 8.71 -21.73 -7.34
C GLN A 148 8.29 -23.21 -7.35
N ASP A 149 7.30 -23.58 -6.54
CA ASP A 149 6.77 -24.96 -6.51
C ASP A 149 5.99 -25.32 -7.78
N SER A 150 5.53 -24.33 -8.54
CA SER A 150 4.68 -24.47 -9.72
C SER A 150 5.46 -24.62 -11.05
N ASP A 151 6.74 -24.96 -11.02
CA ASP A 151 7.55 -25.13 -12.25
C ASP A 151 7.09 -26.27 -13.17
N HIS A 152 6.25 -27.18 -12.67
CA HIS A 152 5.60 -28.23 -13.45
C HIS A 152 4.07 -28.15 -13.45
N ALA A 153 3.49 -27.07 -12.92
CA ALA A 153 2.05 -26.90 -12.83
C ALA A 153 1.42 -26.48 -14.16
N ASP A 154 0.10 -26.66 -14.25
CA ASP A 154 -0.74 -26.17 -15.34
C ASP A 154 -0.54 -24.66 -15.58
N GLY A 155 -0.47 -24.26 -16.86
CA GLY A 155 -0.20 -22.88 -17.27
C GLY A 155 -1.21 -21.88 -16.72
N ASP A 156 -2.47 -22.29 -16.55
CA ASP A 156 -3.53 -21.45 -15.98
C ASP A 156 -3.39 -21.26 -14.46
N ALA A 157 -2.85 -22.25 -13.74
CA ALA A 157 -2.52 -22.09 -12.32
C ALA A 157 -1.37 -21.10 -12.14
N ARG A 158 -0.31 -21.25 -12.95
CA ARG A 158 0.85 -20.33 -12.94
C ARG A 158 0.44 -18.91 -13.31
N ARG A 159 -0.42 -18.73 -14.31
CA ARG A 159 -0.97 -17.42 -14.68
C ARG A 159 -1.74 -16.76 -13.53
N ARG A 160 -2.57 -17.51 -12.81
CA ARG A 160 -3.32 -17.00 -11.65
C ARG A 160 -2.40 -16.55 -10.52
N LEU A 161 -1.31 -17.27 -10.27
CA LEU A 161 -0.30 -16.86 -9.28
C LEU A 161 0.42 -15.57 -9.70
N TRP A 162 0.82 -15.45 -10.97
CA TRP A 162 1.41 -14.20 -11.49
C TRP A 162 0.44 -13.01 -11.39
N GLN A 163 -0.84 -13.21 -11.69
CA GLN A 163 -1.85 -12.17 -11.54
C GLN A 163 -1.99 -11.76 -10.06
N ALA A 164 -2.09 -12.73 -9.15
CA ALA A 164 -2.18 -12.46 -7.71
C ALA A 164 -0.96 -11.67 -7.19
N ARG A 165 0.23 -11.96 -7.74
CA ARG A 165 1.47 -11.24 -7.43
C ARG A 165 1.40 -9.77 -7.84
N VAL A 166 1.00 -9.52 -9.09
CA VAL A 166 0.81 -8.16 -9.63
C VAL A 166 -0.20 -7.38 -8.79
N ASP A 167 -1.32 -8.02 -8.43
CA ASP A 167 -2.37 -7.39 -7.61
C ASP A 167 -1.85 -7.02 -6.21
N ALA A 168 -1.08 -7.91 -5.57
CA ALA A 168 -0.50 -7.64 -4.25
C ALA A 168 0.55 -6.50 -4.29
N LEU A 169 1.42 -6.49 -5.30
CA LEU A 169 2.37 -5.40 -5.51
C LEU A 169 1.67 -4.06 -5.81
N SER A 170 0.60 -4.08 -6.61
CA SER A 170 -0.19 -2.88 -6.89
C SER A 170 -0.84 -2.32 -5.62
N GLN A 171 -1.38 -3.18 -4.76
CA GLN A 171 -1.92 -2.78 -3.45
C GLN A 171 -0.84 -2.16 -2.56
N LEU A 172 0.37 -2.73 -2.56
CA LEU A 172 1.50 -2.19 -1.79
C LEU A 172 1.90 -0.79 -2.27
N VAL A 173 1.97 -0.59 -3.59
CA VAL A 173 2.22 0.73 -4.19
C VAL A 173 1.12 1.73 -3.80
N GLN A 174 -0.16 1.34 -3.89
CA GLN A 174 -1.29 2.19 -3.52
C GLN A 174 -1.26 2.58 -2.04
N LEU A 175 -0.95 1.63 -1.15
CA LEU A 175 -0.82 1.87 0.29
C LEU A 175 0.26 2.92 0.58
N ARG A 176 1.44 2.79 -0.05
CA ARG A 176 2.55 3.75 0.11
C ARG A 176 2.22 5.13 -0.44
N TRP A 177 1.56 5.19 -1.59
CA TRP A 177 1.07 6.44 -2.15
C TRP A 177 0.03 7.12 -1.24
N ALA A 178 -0.84 6.35 -0.59
CA ALA A 178 -1.80 6.88 0.38
C ALA A 178 -1.09 7.47 1.60
N GLY A 179 -0.16 6.72 2.21
CA GLY A 179 0.63 7.20 3.36
C GLY A 179 1.44 8.46 3.03
N ARG A 180 2.03 8.54 1.83
CA ARG A 180 2.76 9.74 1.39
C ARG A 180 1.85 10.97 1.27
N ARG A 181 0.65 10.82 0.71
CA ARG A 181 -0.31 11.94 0.59
C ARG A 181 -0.72 12.45 1.97
N GLU A 182 -0.96 11.53 2.91
CA GLU A 182 -1.32 11.87 4.29
C GLU A 182 -0.18 12.64 4.98
N ALA A 183 1.07 12.19 4.83
CA ALA A 183 2.24 12.90 5.37
C ALA A 183 2.38 14.32 4.80
N LEU A 184 2.14 14.51 3.49
CA LEU A 184 2.15 15.85 2.87
C LEU A 184 1.05 16.75 3.43
N HIS A 185 -0.14 16.21 3.69
CA HIS A 185 -1.23 16.97 4.30
C HIS A 185 -0.96 17.34 5.75
N ALA A 186 -0.36 16.43 6.54
CA ALA A 186 0.05 16.70 7.91
C ALA A 186 1.13 17.79 7.99
N GLY A 187 2.16 17.71 7.14
CA GLY A 187 3.24 18.72 7.11
C GLY A 187 2.76 20.13 6.76
N ILE A 188 1.73 20.25 5.90
CA ILE A 188 1.11 21.56 5.60
C ILE A 188 0.36 22.11 6.81
N ALA A 189 -0.36 21.27 7.55
CA ALA A 189 -1.12 21.70 8.72
C ALA A 189 -0.20 22.23 9.84
N ASP A 190 0.91 21.53 10.09
CA ASP A 190 1.89 21.94 11.10
C ASP A 190 2.60 23.26 10.70
N GLY A 191 2.91 23.44 9.41
CA GLY A 191 3.55 24.66 8.90
C GLY A 191 2.68 25.93 9.03
N VAL A 192 1.36 25.80 8.86
CA VAL A 192 0.42 26.95 9.00
C VAL A 192 0.28 27.37 10.47
N GLY A 193 0.29 26.42 11.41
CA GLY A 193 0.19 26.71 12.85
C GLY A 193 1.35 27.56 13.37
N VAL A 194 2.57 27.30 12.90
CA VAL A 194 3.78 28.03 13.32
C VAL A 194 3.76 29.49 12.85
N GLN A 195 3.33 29.74 11.60
CA GLN A 195 3.22 31.12 11.11
C GLN A 195 2.12 31.90 11.82
N GLN A 196 1.01 31.25 12.15
CA GLN A 196 -0.07 31.91 12.87
C GLN A 196 0.36 32.25 14.31
N ALA A 197 1.05 31.36 15.02
CA ALA A 197 1.57 31.65 16.36
C ALA A 197 2.54 32.84 16.40
N MET A 198 3.39 33.00 15.39
CA MET A 198 4.29 34.17 15.30
C MET A 198 3.54 35.49 15.07
N LEU A 199 2.41 35.48 14.36
CA LEU A 199 1.62 36.68 14.07
C LEU A 199 0.86 37.24 15.28
N TRP A 200 0.57 36.44 16.31
CA TRP A 200 -0.11 36.90 17.54
C TRP A 200 0.86 37.27 18.67
N SER A 201 2.16 37.26 18.41
CA SER A 201 3.21 37.51 19.42
C SER A 201 3.78 38.94 19.40
N ASN A 202 3.19 39.86 18.63
CA ASN A 202 3.52 41.30 18.58
C ASN A 202 2.31 42.15 18.99
#